data_AF-A0A1C6W9V6-F1
#
_entry.id   AF-A0A1C6W9V6-F1
#
_cell.length_a   1.000
_cell.length_b   1.000
_cell.length_c   1.000
_cell.angle_alpha   90.00
_cell.angle_beta   90.00
_cell.angle_gamma   90.00
#
_symmetry.space_group_name_H-M   'P 1'
#
loop_
_entity.id
_entity.type
_entity.pdbx_description
1 polymer ?
#
loop_
_entity_poly.entity_id
_entity_poly.type
_entity_poly.pdbx_seq_one_letter_code
_entity_poly.pdbx_strand_id
1 'polypeptide(L)'
;MDPDGVCETFLAADKIINGENGASMKMEDISKKSSFYGFCPNNKCATDVQRIGAMTTYVFLKVKTDKNNEHGEYFLMWLSDKLFKMYQKDKRKGENNRITLDEAYKKYLDKDIGDYKYWNRLDNVKGLKDANLSHMNEFYKLLSHICKTIIHHKFKHTGSTNLHQNSTNSSNQYILLYQNVSECDSYLHLLDNLKKTYEKFRTT
;
A
#
# COMPACT_ATOMS: atom_id res chain seq x y z
N MET A 1 11.09 -11.66 -3.08
CA MET A 1 9.71 -12.12 -3.36
C MET A 1 9.48 -11.80 -4.82
N ASP A 2 8.80 -12.64 -5.58
CA ASP A 2 8.43 -12.27 -6.95
C ASP A 2 7.36 -11.17 -6.94
N PRO A 3 7.14 -10.45 -8.06
CA PRO A 3 6.12 -9.42 -8.16
C PRO A 3 4.71 -9.93 -7.81
N ASP A 4 4.40 -11.18 -8.17
CA ASP A 4 3.12 -11.82 -7.86
C ASP A 4 2.84 -11.87 -6.37
N GLY A 5 3.83 -12.32 -5.58
CA GLY A 5 3.70 -12.45 -4.14
C GLY A 5 3.54 -11.10 -3.43
N VAL A 6 4.18 -10.05 -3.96
CA VAL A 6 4.00 -8.68 -3.47
C VAL A 6 2.57 -8.21 -3.74
N CYS A 7 2.09 -8.38 -4.98
CA CYS A 7 0.74 -8.00 -5.37
C CYS A 7 -0.35 -8.77 -4.63
N GLU A 8 -0.20 -10.08 -4.45
CA GLU A 8 -1.12 -10.90 -3.69
C GLU A 8 -1.20 -10.42 -2.23
N THR A 9 -0.06 -10.07 -1.63
CA THR A 9 0.00 -9.58 -0.24
C THR A 9 -0.77 -8.28 -0.09
N PHE A 10 -0.55 -7.29 -0.97
CA PHE A 10 -1.25 -6.01 -0.90
C PHE A 10 -2.76 -6.15 -1.11
N LEU A 11 -3.18 -6.90 -2.15
CA LEU A 11 -4.60 -7.09 -2.45
C LEU A 11 -5.33 -7.89 -1.37
N ALA A 12 -4.67 -8.89 -0.77
CA ALA A 12 -5.24 -9.65 0.35
C ALA A 12 -5.41 -8.76 1.59
N ALA A 13 -4.41 -7.94 1.92
CA ALA A 13 -4.50 -7.00 3.03
C ALA A 13 -5.61 -5.95 2.79
N ASP A 14 -5.74 -5.45 1.57
CA ASP A 14 -6.81 -4.52 1.18
C ASP A 14 -8.19 -5.11 1.42
N LYS A 15 -8.42 -6.35 0.98
CA LYS A 15 -9.71 -7.04 1.19
C LYS A 15 -10.07 -7.15 2.66
N ILE A 16 -9.09 -7.50 3.51
CA ILE A 16 -9.31 -7.63 4.97
C ILE A 16 -9.64 -6.26 5.58
N ILE A 17 -8.85 -5.23 5.27
CA ILE A 17 -9.02 -3.87 5.83
C ILE A 17 -10.34 -3.25 5.36
N ASN A 18 -10.72 -3.45 4.11
CA ASN A 18 -11.94 -2.89 3.53
C ASN A 18 -13.20 -3.74 3.84
N GLY A 19 -13.05 -4.93 4.44
CA GLY A 19 -14.16 -5.84 4.69
C GLY A 19 -14.80 -6.39 3.41
N GLU A 20 -14.01 -6.58 2.35
CA GLU A 20 -14.51 -7.04 1.05
C GLU A 20 -14.94 -8.51 1.07
N ASN A 21 -15.96 -8.83 0.28
CA ASN A 21 -16.37 -10.21 0.04
C ASN A 21 -15.20 -11.01 -0.57
N GLY A 22 -14.84 -12.12 0.07
CA GLY A 22 -13.68 -12.94 -0.31
C GLY A 22 -12.36 -12.57 0.40
N ALA A 23 -12.40 -11.71 1.43
CA ALA A 23 -11.32 -11.61 2.40
C ALA A 23 -11.08 -12.96 3.09
N SER A 24 -9.81 -13.32 3.33
CA SER A 24 -9.47 -14.61 3.95
C SER A 24 -9.80 -14.69 5.44
N MET A 25 -10.02 -13.53 6.08
CA MET A 25 -10.54 -13.39 7.43
C MET A 25 -11.13 -11.99 7.61
N LYS A 26 -11.85 -11.77 8.71
CA LYS A 26 -12.33 -10.44 9.08
C LYS A 26 -11.28 -9.66 9.85
N MET A 27 -11.42 -8.33 9.87
CA MET A 27 -10.52 -7.46 10.62
C MET A 27 -10.49 -7.81 12.11
N GLU A 28 -11.63 -8.15 12.72
CA GLU A 28 -11.70 -8.56 14.13
C GLU A 28 -10.87 -9.82 14.46
N ASP A 29 -10.64 -10.70 13.47
CA ASP A 29 -9.90 -11.94 13.67
C ASP A 29 -8.39 -11.73 13.76
N ILE A 30 -7.88 -10.57 13.32
CA ILE A 30 -6.46 -10.20 13.48
C ILE A 30 -6.07 -10.23 14.95
N SER A 31 -6.95 -9.76 15.83
CA SER A 31 -6.72 -9.73 17.28
C SER A 31 -6.61 -11.12 17.92
N LYS A 32 -6.98 -12.18 17.20
CA LYS A 32 -7.00 -13.58 17.68
C LYS A 32 -5.84 -14.41 17.10
N LYS A 33 -5.07 -13.87 16.15
CA LYS A 33 -4.02 -14.64 15.44
C LYS A 33 -2.64 -14.40 16.04
N SER A 34 -2.00 -15.48 16.51
CA SER A 34 -0.64 -15.50 17.10
C SER A 34 0.38 -14.70 16.29
N SER A 35 0.32 -14.78 14.96
CA SER A 35 1.22 -14.07 14.04
C SER A 35 1.12 -12.54 14.08
N PHE A 36 0.02 -11.98 14.61
CA PHE A 36 -0.20 -10.53 14.71
C PHE A 36 -0.06 -9.98 16.13
N TYR A 37 -0.15 -10.83 17.17
CA TYR A 37 -0.09 -10.39 18.58
C TYR A 37 1.16 -9.54 18.86
N GLY A 38 2.33 -9.99 18.39
CA GLY A 38 3.60 -9.28 18.62
C GLY A 38 3.73 -7.94 17.90
N PHE A 39 2.78 -7.58 17.02
CA PHE A 39 2.74 -6.29 16.33
C PHE A 39 1.73 -5.32 16.93
N CYS A 40 0.86 -5.80 17.82
CA CYS A 40 -0.14 -5.00 18.50
C CYS A 40 0.46 -4.36 19.77
N PRO A 41 0.10 -3.11 20.11
CA PRO A 41 0.39 -2.55 21.43
C PRO A 41 -0.16 -3.45 22.55
N ASN A 42 0.64 -3.70 23.59
CA ASN A 42 0.31 -4.59 24.72
C ASN A 42 -0.17 -6.00 24.30
N ASN A 43 0.28 -6.47 23.13
CA ASN A 43 -0.18 -7.72 22.51
C ASN A 43 -1.70 -7.78 22.31
N LYS A 44 -2.39 -6.65 22.14
CA LYS A 44 -3.83 -6.60 21.91
C LYS A 44 -4.19 -5.53 20.90
N CYS A 45 -4.68 -5.93 19.73
CA CYS A 45 -5.22 -5.02 18.74
C CYS A 45 -6.70 -4.72 19.05
N ALA A 46 -6.93 -3.83 20.02
CA ALA A 46 -8.25 -3.50 20.52
C ALA A 46 -9.03 -2.58 19.56
N THR A 47 -8.33 -1.65 18.90
CA THR A 47 -8.93 -0.68 17.97
C THR A 47 -8.68 -1.07 16.51
N ASP A 48 -9.49 -0.54 15.59
CA ASP A 48 -9.25 -0.75 14.15
C ASP A 48 -7.91 -0.16 13.69
N VAL A 49 -7.50 0.97 14.28
CA VAL A 49 -6.20 1.58 14.01
C VAL A 49 -5.06 0.64 14.41
N GLN A 50 -5.15 0.02 15.59
CA GLN A 50 -4.15 -0.98 16.04
C GLN A 50 -4.15 -2.22 15.15
N ARG A 51 -5.32 -2.70 14.71
CA ARG A 51 -5.41 -3.81 13.75
C ARG A 51 -4.75 -3.44 12.41
N ILE A 52 -4.94 -2.21 11.93
CA ILE A 52 -4.26 -1.69 10.74
C ILE A 52 -2.75 -1.59 10.98
N GLY A 53 -2.29 -1.12 12.14
CA GLY A 53 -0.87 -1.09 12.52
C GLY A 53 -0.23 -2.49 12.50
N ALA A 54 -0.90 -3.50 13.05
CA ALA A 54 -0.45 -4.88 12.99
C ALA A 54 -0.44 -5.43 11.56
N MET A 55 -1.46 -5.12 10.75
CA MET A 55 -1.50 -5.50 9.34
C MET A 55 -0.36 -4.85 8.55
N THR A 56 -0.08 -3.57 8.79
CA THR A 56 1.06 -2.85 8.19
C THR A 56 2.38 -3.55 8.49
N THR A 57 2.59 -3.96 9.74
CA THR A 57 3.80 -4.71 10.13
C THR A 57 3.88 -6.07 9.45
N TYR A 58 2.77 -6.79 9.40
CA TYR A 58 2.69 -8.07 8.68
C TYR A 58 3.01 -7.91 7.19
N VAL A 59 2.40 -6.93 6.52
CA VAL A 59 2.65 -6.63 5.10
C VAL A 59 4.13 -6.30 4.90
N PHE A 60 4.71 -5.43 5.74
CA PHE A 60 6.13 -5.06 5.68
C PHE A 60 7.05 -6.29 5.66
N LEU A 61 6.84 -7.20 6.62
CA LEU A 61 7.65 -8.42 6.75
C LEU A 61 7.43 -9.38 5.58
N LYS A 62 6.16 -9.54 5.14
CA LYS A 62 5.78 -10.47 4.10
C LYS A 62 6.34 -10.07 2.74
N VAL A 63 6.25 -8.78 2.38
CA VAL A 63 6.82 -8.26 1.11
C VAL A 63 8.34 -8.09 1.16
N LYS A 64 8.96 -8.29 2.33
CA LYS A 64 10.41 -8.13 2.55
C LYS A 64 10.87 -6.71 2.23
N THR A 65 10.12 -5.72 2.70
CA THR A 65 10.29 -4.29 2.40
C THR A 65 11.72 -3.80 2.66
N ASP A 66 12.37 -4.26 3.73
CA ASP A 66 13.72 -3.87 4.12
C ASP A 66 14.83 -4.51 3.28
N LYS A 67 14.50 -5.48 2.42
CA LYS A 67 15.47 -6.23 1.60
C LYS A 67 15.51 -5.80 0.14
N ASN A 68 14.59 -4.93 -0.28
CA ASN A 68 14.50 -4.48 -1.67
C ASN A 68 13.89 -3.07 -1.69
N ASN A 69 14.60 -2.13 -2.33
CA ASN A 69 14.19 -0.73 -2.37
C ASN A 69 12.85 -0.53 -3.10
N GLU A 70 12.61 -1.20 -4.23
CA GLU A 70 11.34 -1.11 -4.96
C GLU A 70 10.17 -1.64 -4.10
N HIS A 71 10.40 -2.72 -3.33
CA HIS A 71 9.40 -3.21 -2.38
C HIS A 71 9.16 -2.21 -1.24
N GLY A 72 10.22 -1.52 -0.81
CA GLY A 72 10.20 -0.31 0.03
C GLY A 72 9.23 0.73 -0.48
N GLU A 73 9.42 1.15 -1.73
CA GLU A 73 8.60 2.16 -2.39
C GLU A 73 7.13 1.70 -2.51
N TYR A 74 6.90 0.47 -2.95
CA TYR A 74 5.54 -0.09 -3.10
C TYR A 74 4.81 -0.22 -1.77
N PHE A 75 5.52 -0.61 -0.71
CA PHE A 75 4.98 -0.63 0.64
C PHE A 75 4.58 0.78 1.08
N LEU A 76 5.41 1.80 0.83
CA LEU A 76 5.09 3.17 1.20
C LEU A 76 3.91 3.74 0.39
N MET A 77 3.75 3.37 -0.89
CA MET A 77 2.54 3.66 -1.66
C MET A 77 1.31 3.02 -1.00
N TRP A 78 1.37 1.71 -0.72
CA TRP A 78 0.28 0.97 -0.06
C TRP A 78 -0.11 1.59 1.28
N LEU A 79 0.88 1.91 2.11
CA LEU A 79 0.67 2.54 3.41
C LEU A 79 0.05 3.92 3.27
N SER A 80 0.46 4.68 2.26
CA SER A 80 -0.09 6.00 1.97
C SER A 80 -1.58 5.94 1.67
N ASP A 81 -2.08 4.93 0.95
CA ASP A 81 -3.53 4.76 0.73
C ASP A 81 -4.30 4.56 2.05
N LYS A 82 -3.76 3.79 2.99
CA LYS A 82 -4.40 3.56 4.29
C LYS A 82 -4.44 4.83 5.13
N LEU A 83 -3.30 5.49 5.24
CA LEU A 83 -3.16 6.74 5.98
C LEU A 83 -3.99 7.87 5.34
N PHE A 84 -4.07 7.91 4.01
CA PHE A 84 -4.88 8.91 3.31
C PHE A 84 -6.38 8.72 3.58
N LYS A 85 -6.86 7.47 3.64
CA LYS A 85 -8.25 7.18 4.02
C LYS A 85 -8.57 7.60 5.46
N MET A 86 -7.64 7.38 6.41
CA MET A 86 -7.78 7.88 7.78
C MET A 86 -7.78 9.41 7.80
N TYR A 87 -6.84 10.03 7.09
CA TYR A 87 -6.77 11.48 6.95
C TYR A 87 -8.07 12.08 6.45
N GLN A 88 -8.65 11.54 5.38
CA GLN A 88 -9.88 12.06 4.81
C GLN A 88 -11.10 11.93 5.73
N LYS A 89 -11.10 10.99 6.68
CA LYS A 89 -12.16 10.86 7.70
C LYS A 89 -12.05 11.92 8.79
N ASP A 90 -10.82 12.27 9.18
CA ASP A 90 -10.54 13.21 10.26
C ASP A 90 -10.46 14.67 9.80
N LYS A 91 -10.20 14.86 8.51
CA LYS A 91 -9.97 16.16 7.88
C LYS A 91 -11.21 17.05 7.94
N ARG A 92 -11.02 18.33 8.23
CA ARG A 92 -12.11 19.32 8.22
C ARG A 92 -12.47 19.73 6.79
N LYS A 93 -13.74 20.06 6.55
CA LYS A 93 -14.20 20.56 5.25
C LYS A 93 -13.41 21.82 4.87
N GLY A 94 -12.77 21.81 3.70
CA GLY A 94 -11.97 22.93 3.18
C GLY A 94 -10.47 22.89 3.52
N GLU A 95 -10.03 21.97 4.37
CA GLU A 95 -8.60 21.72 4.59
C GLU A 95 -7.98 21.18 3.28
N ASN A 96 -6.69 21.39 3.04
CA ASN A 96 -6.02 20.90 1.82
C ASN A 96 -5.40 19.50 2.05
N ASN A 97 -4.93 18.85 0.98
CA ASN A 97 -4.29 17.52 1.07
C ASN A 97 -2.75 17.62 1.14
N ARG A 98 -2.21 18.60 1.88
CA ARG A 98 -0.76 18.86 1.88
C ARG A 98 0.05 18.08 2.93
N ILE A 99 -0.60 17.25 3.74
CA ILE A 99 0.07 16.41 4.74
C ILE A 99 1.09 15.46 4.08
N THR A 100 2.25 15.32 4.70
CA THR A 100 3.28 14.36 4.25
C THR A 100 2.98 12.94 4.75
N LEU A 101 3.65 11.95 4.17
CA LEU A 101 3.56 10.57 4.62
C LEU A 101 4.02 10.40 6.08
N ASP A 102 5.12 11.04 6.48
CA ASP A 102 5.64 10.97 7.84
C ASP A 102 4.71 11.64 8.87
N GLU A 103 4.14 12.80 8.54
CA GLU A 103 3.16 13.48 9.39
C GLU A 103 1.91 12.62 9.61
N ALA A 104 1.39 12.01 8.55
CA ALA A 104 0.24 11.12 8.64
C ALA A 104 0.56 9.84 9.43
N TYR A 105 1.73 9.25 9.23
CA TYR A 105 2.19 8.11 10.02
C TYR A 105 2.24 8.44 11.52
N LYS A 106 2.89 9.56 11.89
CA LYS A 106 2.99 10.02 13.27
C LYS A 106 1.62 10.26 13.90
N LYS A 107 0.70 10.82 13.11
CA LYS A 107 -0.66 11.13 13.57
C LYS A 107 -1.50 9.88 13.82
N TYR A 108 -1.42 8.88 12.94
CA TYR A 108 -2.38 7.77 12.92
C TYR A 108 -1.82 6.41 13.34
N LEU A 109 -0.51 6.17 13.27
CA LEU A 109 0.05 4.83 13.50
C LEU A 109 1.16 4.80 14.54
N ASP A 110 1.95 5.86 14.73
CA ASP A 110 3.15 5.80 15.59
C ASP A 110 2.85 5.45 17.06
N LYS A 111 1.63 5.74 17.55
CA LYS A 111 1.17 5.37 18.90
C LYS A 111 0.42 4.03 18.94
N ASP A 112 0.02 3.51 17.79
CA ASP A 112 -0.89 2.37 17.65
C ASP A 112 -0.23 1.16 16.97
N ILE A 113 1.02 1.31 16.53
CA ILE A 113 1.91 0.23 16.14
C ILE A 113 2.72 -0.19 17.38
N GLY A 114 2.97 -1.50 17.53
CA GLY A 114 3.86 -1.99 18.60
C GLY A 114 5.30 -1.45 18.45
N ASP A 115 6.29 -2.12 19.04
CA ASP A 115 7.68 -1.64 19.02
C ASP A 115 8.34 -1.64 17.62
N TYR A 116 7.60 -1.96 16.57
CA TYR A 116 8.07 -2.06 15.20
C TYR A 116 8.14 -0.69 14.50
N LYS A 117 9.26 0.03 14.72
CA LYS A 117 9.57 1.29 14.03
C LYS A 117 10.11 1.05 12.61
N TYR A 118 9.22 0.92 11.63
CA TYR A 118 9.63 0.59 10.26
C TYR A 118 10.51 1.66 9.59
N TRP A 119 10.40 2.94 9.97
CA TRP A 119 11.25 4.00 9.41
C TRP A 119 12.75 3.76 9.64
N ASN A 120 13.12 3.06 10.72
CA ASN A 120 14.52 2.70 11.00
C ASN A 120 15.04 1.59 10.08
N ARG A 121 14.17 0.96 9.28
CA ARG A 121 14.49 -0.13 8.36
C ARG A 121 14.35 0.28 6.89
N LEU A 122 14.02 1.54 6.63
CA LEU A 122 13.72 2.09 5.30
C LEU A 122 14.74 3.15 4.86
N ASP A 123 16.00 3.02 5.28
CA ASP A 123 17.02 4.06 5.05
C ASP A 123 17.19 4.44 3.58
N ASN A 124 17.07 3.47 2.67
CA ASN A 124 17.24 3.69 1.24
C ASN A 124 16.05 4.43 0.58
N VAL A 125 14.87 4.38 1.19
CA VAL A 125 13.64 5.03 0.67
C VAL A 125 13.15 6.14 1.61
N LYS A 126 13.98 6.57 2.57
CA LYS A 126 13.64 7.58 3.58
C LYS A 126 13.25 8.93 2.97
N GLY A 127 13.70 9.22 1.74
CA GLY A 127 13.32 10.45 1.02
C GLY A 127 11.82 10.54 0.75
N LEU A 128 11.09 9.42 0.80
CA LEU A 128 9.64 9.39 0.65
C LEU A 128 8.87 9.80 1.92
N LYS A 129 9.56 10.03 3.06
CA LYS A 129 8.92 10.57 4.28
C LYS A 129 8.18 11.89 4.01
N ASP A 130 8.81 12.75 3.23
CA ASP A 130 8.31 14.09 2.91
C ASP A 130 7.40 14.10 1.67
N ALA A 131 7.14 12.93 1.07
CA ALA A 131 6.24 12.82 -0.06
C ALA A 131 4.82 13.23 0.33
N ASN A 132 4.14 13.95 -0.57
CA ASN A 132 2.74 14.28 -0.39
C ASN A 132 1.89 13.00 -0.31
N LEU A 133 1.11 12.85 0.77
CA LEU A 133 0.32 11.66 1.03
C LEU A 133 -0.72 11.37 -0.06
N SER A 134 -1.36 12.42 -0.59
CA SER A 134 -2.37 12.30 -1.65
C SER A 134 -1.75 11.81 -2.95
N HIS A 135 -0.55 12.28 -3.31
CA HIS A 135 0.16 11.79 -4.49
C HIS A 135 0.53 10.32 -4.33
N MET A 136 1.11 9.93 -3.19
CA MET A 136 1.47 8.54 -2.94
C MET A 136 0.25 7.59 -2.95
N ASN A 137 -0.91 8.07 -2.51
CA ASN A 137 -2.18 7.37 -2.67
C ASN A 137 -2.58 7.16 -4.16
N GLU A 138 -2.38 8.15 -5.03
CA GLU A 138 -2.60 7.99 -6.47
C GLU A 138 -1.61 6.99 -7.10
N PHE A 139 -0.36 6.98 -6.66
CA PHE A 139 0.62 5.95 -7.04
C PHE A 139 0.16 4.55 -6.64
N TYR A 140 -0.41 4.39 -5.44
CA TYR A 140 -0.95 3.10 -5.02
C TYR A 140 -2.14 2.66 -5.87
N LYS A 141 -3.00 3.56 -6.34
CA LYS A 141 -4.08 3.19 -7.26
C LYS A 141 -3.53 2.58 -8.55
N LEU A 142 -2.47 3.16 -9.10
CA LEU A 142 -1.78 2.60 -10.27
C LEU A 142 -1.21 1.21 -9.94
N LEU A 143 -0.45 1.08 -8.85
CA LEU A 143 0.10 -0.20 -8.40
C LEU A 143 -1.00 -1.25 -8.19
N SER A 144 -2.14 -0.87 -7.61
CA SER A 144 -3.28 -1.75 -7.38
C SER A 144 -3.88 -2.27 -8.70
N HIS A 145 -4.02 -1.41 -9.73
CA HIS A 145 -4.47 -1.86 -11.05
C HIS A 145 -3.48 -2.80 -11.73
N ILE A 146 -2.18 -2.52 -11.62
CA ILE A 146 -1.11 -3.41 -12.10
C ILE A 146 -1.21 -4.76 -11.38
N CYS A 147 -1.32 -4.77 -10.06
CA CYS A 147 -1.43 -6.00 -9.28
C CYS A 147 -2.69 -6.81 -9.59
N LYS A 148 -3.85 -6.17 -9.78
CA LYS A 148 -5.07 -6.85 -10.22
C LYS A 148 -4.89 -7.52 -11.58
N THR A 149 -4.17 -6.86 -12.49
CA THR A 149 -3.83 -7.40 -13.81
C THR A 149 -2.94 -8.65 -13.70
N ILE A 150 -1.87 -8.56 -12.92
CA ILE A 150 -0.93 -9.66 -12.66
C ILE A 150 -1.65 -10.88 -12.05
N ILE A 151 -2.40 -10.66 -10.96
CA ILE A 151 -3.11 -11.73 -10.24
C ILE A 151 -4.20 -12.37 -11.11
N HIS A 152 -4.95 -11.59 -11.88
CA HIS A 152 -5.95 -12.13 -12.80
C HIS A 152 -5.34 -13.04 -13.87
N HIS A 153 -4.18 -12.68 -14.41
CA HIS A 153 -3.47 -13.50 -15.38
C HIS A 153 -2.91 -14.79 -14.76
N LYS A 154 -2.35 -14.71 -13.55
CA LYS A 154 -1.81 -15.87 -12.83
C LYS A 154 -2.88 -16.91 -12.51
N PHE A 155 -4.02 -16.48 -11.98
CA PHE A 155 -5.08 -17.36 -11.49
C PHE A 155 -6.26 -17.43 -12.44
N LYS A 156 -6.02 -17.44 -13.77
CA LYS A 156 -7.06 -17.56 -14.83
C LYS A 156 -8.31 -18.25 -14.25
N HIS A 157 -9.42 -17.52 -14.10
CA HIS A 157 -10.79 -17.98 -13.73
C HIS A 157 -11.46 -17.60 -12.39
N THR A 158 -11.14 -16.49 -11.68
CA THR A 158 -12.01 -16.07 -10.55
C THR A 158 -12.34 -14.57 -10.53
N GLY A 159 -13.46 -14.17 -11.19
CA GLY A 159 -14.12 -12.87 -10.99
C GLY A 159 -14.24 -11.99 -12.25
N SER A 160 -15.39 -11.33 -12.40
CA SER A 160 -15.92 -10.68 -13.61
C SER A 160 -15.26 -9.35 -14.02
N THR A 161 -14.18 -8.90 -13.39
CA THR A 161 -13.49 -7.69 -13.85
C THR A 161 -12.62 -8.03 -15.05
N ASN A 162 -13.04 -7.58 -16.22
CA ASN A 162 -12.37 -7.87 -17.48
C ASN A 162 -10.90 -7.40 -17.41
N LEU A 163 -9.93 -8.28 -17.73
CA LEU A 163 -8.50 -7.96 -17.83
C LEU A 163 -8.25 -6.66 -18.59
N HIS A 164 -9.02 -6.44 -19.66
CA HIS A 164 -9.00 -5.22 -20.46
C HIS A 164 -9.36 -3.97 -19.65
N GLN A 165 -10.30 -4.04 -18.72
CA GLN A 165 -10.68 -2.91 -17.87
C GLN A 165 -9.55 -2.53 -16.92
N ASN A 166 -8.89 -3.51 -16.29
CA ASN A 166 -7.77 -3.22 -15.36
C ASN A 166 -6.55 -2.67 -16.09
N SER A 167 -6.23 -3.19 -17.29
CA SER A 167 -5.17 -2.66 -18.13
C SER A 167 -5.48 -1.21 -18.58
N THR A 168 -6.69 -0.94 -19.07
CA THR A 168 -7.14 0.42 -19.42
C THR A 168 -7.07 1.38 -18.23
N ASN A 169 -7.56 0.95 -17.05
CA ASN A 169 -7.50 1.76 -15.83
C ASN A 169 -6.05 2.04 -15.41
N SER A 170 -5.14 1.08 -15.57
CA SER A 170 -3.71 1.27 -15.31
C SER A 170 -3.13 2.34 -16.23
N SER A 171 -3.38 2.23 -17.54
CA SER A 171 -2.88 3.18 -18.54
C SER A 171 -3.41 4.60 -18.29
N ASN A 172 -4.71 4.73 -18.01
CA ASN A 172 -5.32 6.03 -17.73
C ASN A 172 -4.73 6.67 -16.47
N GLN A 173 -4.58 5.88 -15.39
CA GLN A 173 -3.97 6.37 -14.14
C GLN A 173 -2.50 6.77 -14.35
N TYR A 174 -1.74 6.01 -15.15
CA TYR A 174 -0.35 6.34 -15.47
C TYR A 174 -0.24 7.69 -16.20
N ILE A 175 -1.07 7.92 -17.22
CA ILE A 175 -1.07 9.18 -17.98
C ILE A 175 -1.38 10.37 -17.06
N LEU A 176 -2.42 10.25 -16.23
CA LEU A 176 -2.81 11.29 -15.28
C LEU A 176 -1.71 11.58 -14.26
N LEU A 177 -1.09 10.54 -13.69
CA LEU A 177 0.03 10.71 -12.77
C LEU A 177 1.20 11.41 -13.45
N TYR A 178 1.60 10.94 -14.64
CA TYR A 178 2.71 11.50 -15.38
C TYR A 178 2.52 13.00 -15.64
N GLN A 179 1.33 13.42 -16.06
CA GLN A 179 1.01 14.84 -16.26
C GLN A 179 1.05 15.66 -14.96
N ASN A 180 0.62 15.09 -13.83
CA ASN A 180 0.58 15.78 -12.54
C ASN A 180 1.94 15.88 -11.84
N VAL A 181 2.88 14.97 -12.15
CA VAL A 181 4.17 14.86 -11.44
C VAL A 181 5.38 14.97 -12.37
N SER A 182 5.19 15.37 -13.62
CA SER A 182 6.22 15.41 -14.67
C SER A 182 7.44 16.26 -14.32
N GLU A 183 7.29 17.21 -13.40
CA GLU A 183 8.36 18.12 -12.98
C GLU A 183 9.12 17.62 -11.74
N CYS A 184 8.75 16.45 -11.18
CA CYS A 184 9.35 15.92 -9.97
C CYS A 184 10.09 14.60 -10.23
N ASP A 185 11.42 14.67 -10.26
CA ASP A 185 12.30 13.52 -10.51
C ASP A 185 12.02 12.33 -9.59
N SER A 186 11.79 12.58 -8.30
CA SER A 186 11.47 11.52 -7.33
C SER A 186 10.18 10.78 -7.69
N TYR A 187 9.16 11.49 -8.18
CA TYR A 187 7.90 10.87 -8.61
C TYR A 187 8.02 10.20 -9.99
N LEU A 188 8.84 10.76 -10.89
CA LEU A 188 9.18 10.09 -12.14
C LEU A 188 9.91 8.76 -11.91
N HIS A 189 10.80 8.69 -10.93
CA HIS A 189 11.46 7.44 -10.52
C HIS A 189 10.44 6.38 -10.07
N LEU A 190 9.47 6.77 -9.24
CA LEU A 190 8.39 5.86 -8.82
C LEU A 190 7.55 5.36 -10.00
N LEU A 191 7.24 6.24 -10.96
CA LEU A 191 6.51 5.86 -12.18
C LEU A 191 7.31 4.87 -13.03
N ASP A 192 8.62 5.10 -13.19
CA ASP A 192 9.51 4.22 -13.95
C ASP A 192 9.58 2.82 -13.32
N ASN A 193 9.66 2.73 -11.99
CA ASN A 193 9.64 1.44 -11.30
C ASN A 193 8.29 0.70 -11.47
N LEU A 194 7.16 1.40 -11.43
CA LEU A 194 5.85 0.80 -11.70
C LEU A 194 5.74 0.32 -13.15
N LYS A 195 6.23 1.12 -14.10
CA LYS A 195 6.27 0.76 -15.53
C LYS A 195 7.12 -0.48 -15.77
N LYS A 196 8.32 -0.55 -15.20
CA LYS A 196 9.21 -1.73 -15.29
C LYS A 196 8.53 -2.98 -14.77
N THR A 197 7.83 -2.90 -13.63
CA THR A 197 7.08 -4.03 -13.08
C THR A 197 5.98 -4.51 -14.02
N TYR A 198 5.20 -3.59 -14.61
CA TYR A 198 4.17 -3.95 -15.57
C TYR A 198 4.74 -4.56 -16.87
N GLU A 199 5.80 -3.97 -17.42
CA GLU A 199 6.45 -4.48 -18.63
C GLU A 199 7.07 -5.87 -18.41
N LYS A 200 7.75 -6.08 -17.28
CA LYS A 200 8.31 -7.38 -16.93
C LYS A 200 7.23 -8.46 -16.88
N PHE A 201 6.08 -8.16 -16.29
CA PHE A 201 4.93 -9.05 -16.31
C PHE A 201 4.44 -9.33 -17.73
N ARG A 202 4.32 -8.30 -18.58
CA ARG A 202 3.83 -8.45 -19.97
C ARG A 202 4.74 -9.33 -20.82
N THR A 203 6.04 -9.36 -20.53
CA THR A 203 7.05 -10.13 -21.25
C THR A 203 7.33 -11.52 -20.66
N THR A 204 6.65 -11.90 -19.57
CA THR A 204 6.80 -13.22 -18.90
C THR A 204 5.63 -14.12 -19.24
#